data_AF-A0A0A0IEL2-F1
#
_entry.id   AF-A0A0A0IEL2-F1
#
_cell.length_a   1.000
_cell.length_b   1.000
_cell.length_c   1.000
_cell.angle_alpha   90.00
_cell.angle_beta   90.00
_cell.angle_gamma   90.00
#
_symmetry.space_group_name_H-M   'P 1'
#
loop_
_entity.id
_entity.type
_entity.pdbx_description
1 polymer ?
#
loop_
_entity_poly.entity_id
_entity_poly.type
_entity_poly.pdbx_seq_one_letter_code
_entity_poly.pdbx_strand_id
1 'polypeptide(L)'
;MNIQGVLIGLIAFLIIGVFHPIVIKGEYYFGKGIWPIFLVIGIIFLVVSIFIKSQIISSVLGVIGFSCLWSIIELFEQEERVKKGWFPKNPKRIDNEKGKY
;
A
#
# COMPACT_ATOMS: atom_id res chain seq x y z
N MET A 1 17.41 21.18 19.10
CA MET A 1 17.41 20.73 17.69
C MET A 1 16.36 19.65 17.50
N ASN A 2 15.49 19.77 16.49
CA ASN A 2 14.37 18.84 16.27
C ASN A 2 14.79 17.63 15.41
N ILE A 3 15.56 16.71 16.02
CA ILE A 3 15.98 15.43 15.41
C ILE A 3 14.76 14.57 15.02
N GLN A 4 13.62 14.80 15.67
CA GLN A 4 12.36 14.10 15.41
C GLN A 4 11.90 14.22 13.95
N GLY A 5 12.06 15.40 13.32
CA GLY A 5 11.66 15.59 11.93
C GLY A 5 12.51 14.76 10.97
N VAL A 6 13.83 14.72 11.18
CA VAL A 6 14.76 13.90 10.39
C VAL A 6 14.43 12.41 10.55
N LEU A 7 14.17 11.97 11.78
CA LEU A 7 13.82 10.58 12.06
C LEU A 7 12.48 10.18 11.41
N ILE A 8 11.44 11.02 11.51
CA ILE A 8 10.15 10.76 10.87
C ILE A 8 10.31 10.71 9.35
N GLY A 9 11.08 11.61 8.75
CA GLY A 9 11.35 11.60 7.30
C GLY A 9 12.05 10.32 6.84
N LEU A 10 13.06 9.87 7.58
CA LEU A 10 13.75 8.60 7.29
C LEU A 10 12.81 7.40 7.39
N ILE A 11 12.01 7.31 8.46
CA ILE A 11 11.04 6.23 8.64
C ILE A 11 9.99 6.26 7.53
N ALA A 12 9.50 7.45 7.16
CA ALA A 12 8.53 7.60 6.09
C ALA A 12 9.06 7.10 4.74
N PHE A 13 10.30 7.46 4.39
CA PHE A 13 10.93 7.00 3.17
C PHE A 13 11.06 5.47 3.13
N LEU A 14 11.46 4.85 4.24
CA LEU A 14 11.52 3.38 4.34
C LEU A 14 10.15 2.72 4.20
N ILE A 15 9.11 3.29 4.82
CA ILE A 15 7.73 2.79 4.70
C ILE A 15 7.30 2.82 3.23
N ILE A 16 7.45 3.97 2.56
CA ILE A 16 7.08 4.11 1.15
C ILE A 16 7.84 3.09 0.29
N GLY A 17 9.14 2.93 0.52
CA GLY A 17 9.98 1.95 -0.18
C GLY A 17 9.50 0.50 0.01
N VAL A 18 8.99 0.14 1.19
CA VAL A 18 8.43 -1.19 1.49
C VAL A 18 7.04 -1.38 0.88
N PHE A 19 6.22 -0.33 0.77
CA PHE A 19 4.88 -0.45 0.19
C PHE A 19 4.91 -0.74 -1.33
N HIS A 20 5.90 -0.26 -2.07
CA HIS A 20 6.04 -0.56 -3.52
C HIS A 20 6.06 -2.08 -3.83
N PRO A 21 6.97 -2.89 -3.27
CA PRO A 21 6.98 -4.33 -3.50
C PRO A 21 5.75 -5.04 -2.92
N ILE A 22 5.14 -4.49 -1.85
CA ILE A 22 3.86 -5.02 -1.32
C ILE A 22 2.75 -4.87 -2.35
N VAL A 23 2.62 -3.71 -2.99
CA VAL A 23 1.61 -3.48 -4.04
C VAL A 23 1.83 -4.38 -5.24
N ILE A 24 3.06 -4.48 -5.73
CA ILE A 24 3.41 -5.33 -6.88
C ILE A 24 3.06 -6.80 -6.58
N LYS A 25 3.42 -7.31 -5.40
CA LYS A 25 3.07 -8.67 -4.99
C LYS A 25 1.56 -8.83 -4.77
N GLY A 26 0.92 -7.82 -4.20
CA GLY A 26 -0.54 -7.77 -4.00
C GLY A 26 -1.28 -7.93 -5.33
N GLU A 27 -0.90 -7.17 -6.35
CA GLU A 27 -1.45 -7.30 -7.70
C GLU A 27 -1.13 -8.68 -8.29
N TYR A 28 0.12 -9.13 -8.18
CA TYR A 28 0.54 -10.40 -8.77
C TYR A 28 -0.26 -11.60 -8.22
N TYR A 29 -0.48 -11.67 -6.90
CA TYR A 29 -1.20 -12.79 -6.28
C TYR A 29 -2.72 -12.62 -6.27
N PHE A 30 -3.23 -11.44 -5.94
CA PHE A 30 -4.67 -11.20 -5.70
C PHE A 30 -5.32 -10.28 -6.74
N GLY A 31 -4.53 -9.60 -7.56
CA GLY A 31 -4.99 -8.58 -8.49
C GLY A 31 -5.48 -7.32 -7.82
N LYS A 32 -6.18 -6.47 -8.58
CA LYS A 32 -6.80 -5.26 -8.03
C LYS A 32 -7.81 -5.54 -6.91
N GLY A 33 -8.33 -6.77 -6.79
CA GLY A 33 -9.35 -7.14 -5.80
C GLY A 33 -8.93 -6.98 -4.33
N ILE A 34 -7.62 -6.84 -4.05
CA ILE A 34 -7.11 -6.59 -2.69
C ILE A 34 -7.31 -5.13 -2.21
N TRP A 35 -7.74 -4.22 -3.09
CA TRP A 35 -7.89 -2.79 -2.76
C TRP A 35 -8.72 -2.49 -1.49
N PRO A 36 -9.81 -3.21 -1.14
CA PRO A 36 -10.58 -2.90 0.06
C PRO A 36 -9.79 -3.16 1.34
N ILE A 37 -8.85 -4.13 1.32
CA ILE A 37 -7.99 -4.43 2.47
C ILE A 37 -7.07 -3.24 2.75
N PHE A 38 -6.46 -2.67 1.71
CA PHE A 38 -5.66 -1.45 1.85
C PHE A 38 -6.48 -0.26 2.37
N LEU A 39 -7.73 -0.12 1.93
CA LEU A 39 -8.63 0.94 2.42
C LEU A 39 -8.94 0.77 3.92
N VAL A 40 -9.40 -0.41 4.33
CA VAL A 40 -9.78 -0.69 5.71
C VAL A 40 -8.58 -0.54 6.65
N ILE A 41 -7.44 -1.14 6.28
CA ILE A 41 -6.20 -1.03 7.06
C ILE A 41 -5.75 0.44 7.15
N GLY A 42 -5.78 1.17 6.03
CA GLY A 42 -5.41 2.58 6.00
C GLY A 42 -6.25 3.43 6.96
N ILE A 43 -7.58 3.27 6.93
CA ILE A 43 -8.50 3.98 7.82
C ILE A 43 -8.21 3.63 9.29
N ILE A 44 -8.01 2.35 9.61
CA ILE A 44 -7.68 1.92 10.98
C ILE A 44 -6.41 2.62 11.47
N PHE A 45 -5.35 2.64 10.66
CA PHE A 45 -4.10 3.32 11.03
C PHE A 45 -4.27 4.82 11.25
N LEU A 46 -5.05 5.49 10.39
CA LEU A 46 -5.34 6.92 10.55
C LEU A 46 -6.15 7.19 11.82
N VAL A 47 -7.20 6.40 12.09
CA VAL A 47 -8.01 6.54 13.31
C VAL A 47 -7.15 6.31 14.54
N VAL A 48 -6.35 5.25 14.57
CA VAL A 48 -5.45 4.95 15.69
C VAL A 48 -4.42 6.07 15.89
N SER A 49 -3.90 6.67 14.82
CA SER A 49 -2.91 7.75 14.93
C SER A 49 -3.38 8.96 15.74
N ILE A 50 -4.68 9.26 15.73
CA ILE A 50 -5.29 10.38 16.44
C ILE A 50 -5.25 10.15 17.97
N PHE A 51 -5.32 8.90 18.42
CA PHE A 51 -5.34 8.55 19.84
C PHE A 51 -3.94 8.37 20.46
N ILE A 52 -2.87 8.45 19.65
CA ILE A 52 -1.51 8.26 20.11
C ILE A 52 -0.90 9.57 20.62
N LYS A 53 -0.46 9.58 21.88
CA LYS A 53 0.16 10.75 22.54
C LYS A 53 1.57 11.07 22.05
N SER A 54 2.31 10.08 21.55
CA SER A 54 3.67 10.27 21.05
C SER A 54 3.65 10.81 19.63
N GLN A 55 4.17 12.02 19.42
CA GLN A 55 4.21 12.68 18.12
C GLN A 55 4.90 11.81 17.04
N ILE A 56 5.99 11.14 17.39
CA ILE A 56 6.73 10.28 16.46
C ILE A 56 5.85 9.10 16.02
N ILE A 57 5.25 8.39 16.98
CA ILE A 57 4.45 7.20 16.70
C ILE A 57 3.18 7.59 15.94
N SER A 58 2.50 8.68 16.35
CA SER A 58 1.34 9.22 15.65
C SER A 58 1.67 9.56 14.20
N SER A 59 2.80 10.25 13.95
CA SER A 59 3.26 10.58 12.60
C SER A 59 3.55 9.33 11.76
N VAL A 60 4.22 8.33 12.34
CA VAL A 60 4.54 7.06 11.64
C VAL A 60 3.26 6.32 11.27
N LEU A 61 2.29 6.20 12.17
CA LEU A 61 0.99 5.58 11.87
C LEU A 61 0.22 6.36 10.79
N GLY A 62 0.29 7.69 10.82
CA GLY A 62 -0.24 8.53 9.75
C GLY A 62 0.38 8.21 8.39
N VAL A 63 1.71 8.12 8.32
CA VAL A 63 2.43 7.75 7.10
C VAL A 63 2.05 6.35 6.62
N ILE A 64 1.95 5.36 7.52
CA ILE A 64 1.50 4.01 7.17
C ILE A 64 0.07 4.05 6.61
N GLY A 65 -0.84 4.77 7.27
CA GLY A 65 -2.22 4.92 6.84
C GLY A 65 -2.33 5.52 5.44
N PHE A 66 -1.65 6.63 5.18
CA PHE A 66 -1.61 7.24 3.85
C PHE A 66 -0.88 6.38 2.81
N SER A 67 0.16 5.64 3.20
CA SER A 67 0.84 4.70 2.30
C SER A 67 -0.08 3.55 1.88
N CYS A 68 -0.94 3.06 2.78
CA CYS A 68 -1.99 2.10 2.44
C CYS A 68 -3.00 2.69 1.45
N LEU A 69 -3.45 3.93 1.66
CA LEU A 69 -4.39 4.58 0.74
C LEU A 69 -3.75 4.83 -0.63
N TRP A 70 -2.51 5.31 -0.68
CA TRP A 70 -1.75 5.49 -1.92
C TRP A 70 -1.55 4.17 -2.67
N SER A 71 -1.30 3.10 -1.93
CA SER A 71 -1.15 1.75 -2.48
C SER A 71 -2.37 1.28 -3.29
N ILE A 72 -3.56 1.82 -3.03
CA ILE A 72 -4.76 1.54 -3.84
C ILE A 72 -4.57 2.09 -5.25
N ILE A 73 -4.15 3.35 -5.37
CA ILE A 73 -3.91 4.01 -6.67
C ILE A 73 -2.80 3.27 -7.42
N GLU A 74 -1.69 3.00 -6.72
CA GLU A 74 -0.55 2.26 -7.26
C GLU A 74 -0.96 0.85 -7.74
N LEU A 75 -1.88 0.19 -7.05
CA LEU A 75 -2.39 -1.14 -7.43
C LEU A 75 -3.14 -1.11 -8.76
N PHE A 76 -3.97 -0.09 -8.99
CA PHE A 76 -4.67 0.09 -10.27
C PHE A 76 -3.70 0.43 -11.40
N GLU A 77 -2.71 1.29 -11.13
CA GLU A 77 -1.68 1.62 -12.12
C GLU A 77 -0.81 0.40 -12.44
N GLN A 78 -0.50 -0.42 -11.43
CA GLN A 78 0.24 -1.68 -11.62
C GLN A 78 -0.54 -2.68 -12.48
N GLU A 79 -1.87 -2.75 -12.35
CA GLU A 79 -2.72 -3.54 -13.26
C GLU A 79 -2.57 -3.08 -14.71
N GLU A 80 -2.53 -1.77 -14.96
CA GLU A 80 -2.30 -1.24 -16.30
C GLU A 80 -0.89 -1.55 -16.82
N ARG A 81 0.13 -1.49 -15.96
CA ARG A 81 1.51 -1.85 -16.32
C ARG A 81 1.63 -3.34 -16.67
N VAL A 82 0.92 -4.21 -15.96
CA VAL A 82 0.81 -5.64 -16.30
C VAL A 82 0.08 -5.83 -17.64
N LYS A 83 -1.02 -5.10 -17.90
CA LYS A 83 -1.73 -5.13 -19.19
C LYS A 83 -0.86 -4.67 -20.35
N LYS A 84 0.02 -3.68 -20.13
CA LYS A 84 1.02 -3.20 -21.09
C LYS A 84 2.18 -4.18 -21.30
N GLY A 85 2.25 -5.27 -20.52
CA GLY A 85 3.31 -6.28 -20.61
C GLY A 85 4.62 -5.89 -19.93
N TRP A 86 4.65 -4.81 -19.15
CA TRP A 86 5.86 -4.38 -18.43
C TRP A 86 6.16 -5.27 -17.22
N PHE A 87 5.15 -5.95 -16.69
CA PHE A 87 5.27 -6.90 -15.60
C PHE A 87 4.56 -8.22 -15.94
N PRO A 88 5.08 -9.36 -15.46
CA PRO A 88 4.48 -10.66 -15.75
C PRO A 88 3.11 -10.79 -15.09
N LYS A 89 2.07 -11.10 -15.89
CA LYS A 89 0.76 -11.50 -15.37
C LYS A 89 0.90 -12.89 -14.75
N ASN A 90 0.37 -13.09 -13.55
CA ASN A 90 0.34 -14.40 -12.92
C ASN A 90 -0.57 -15.38 -13.70
N PRO A 91 -0.02 -16.47 -14.27
CA PRO A 91 -0.81 -17.44 -15.04
C PRO A 91 -1.92 -18.09 -14.23
N LYS A 92 -1.72 -18.26 -12.91
CA LYS A 92 -2.70 -18.88 -12.00
C LYS A 92 -3.98 -18.05 -11.83
N ARG A 93 -3.96 -16.76 -12.20
CA ARG A 93 -5.17 -15.91 -12.17
C ARG A 93 -6.04 -16.06 -13.41
N ILE A 94 -5.50 -16.55 -14.53
CA ILE A 94 -6.23 -16.66 -15.80
C ILE A 94 -7.36 -17.71 -15.70
N ASP A 95 -7.17 -18.78 -14.94
CA ASP A 95 -8.23 -19.78 -14.71
C ASP A 95 -9.37 -19.26 -13.83
N ASN A 96 -9.08 -18.37 -12.88
CA ASN A 96 -10.11 -17.79 -12.00
C ASN A 96 -10.96 -16.68 -12.69
N GLU A 97 -10.50 -16.11 -13.81
CA GLU A 97 -11.27 -15.13 -14.60
C GLU A 97 -12.28 -15.81 -15.55
N LYS A 98 -12.08 -17.10 -15.92
CA LYS A 98 -13.02 -17.86 -16.78
C LYS A 98 -14.34 -18.26 -16.11
N GLY A 99 -14.45 -18.11 -14.79
CA GLY A 99 -15.68 -18.39 -14.03
C GLY A 99 -16.50 -17.16 -13.63
N LYS A 100 -16.18 -15.98 -14.18
CA LYS A 100 -16.80 -14.70 -13.80
C LYS A 100 -17.52 -13.96 -14.93
N TYR A 101 -17.71 -14.60 -16.08
CA TYR A 101 -18.49 -14.10 -17.21
C TYR A 101 -19.59 -15.10 -17.57
#